data_AF-A0A286HM65-F1
#
_entry.id   AF-A0A286HM65-F1
#
_cell.length_a   1.000
_cell.length_b   1.000
_cell.length_c   1.000
_cell.angle_alpha   90.00
_cell.angle_beta   90.00
_cell.angle_gamma   90.00
#
_symmetry.space_group_name_H-M   'P 1'
#
loop_
_entity.id
_entity.type
_entity.pdbx_description
1 polymer ?
#
loop_
_entity_poly.entity_id
_entity_poly.type
_entity_poly.pdbx_seq_one_letter_code
_entity_poly.pdbx_strand_id
1 'polypeptide(L)'
;MVLHVLLMFLSSHAMPEQHHKYHRHPAKPIRTLQDAANDDQIIVVRCGLCRRLINYLATDLVQVLNPHRPVDAPPFACSRCGKADYMSVQVKTPSIGDYGHLVIRRLLGIRSVSEWGNLLLGDDAKPGSGSGAGRK
;
A
#
# COMPACT_ATOMS: atom_id res chain seq x y z
N MET A 1 -13.63 18.02 -31.77
CA MET A 1 -14.68 17.64 -30.79
C MET A 1 -14.06 16.63 -29.83
N VAL A 2 -13.35 17.15 -28.83
CA VAL A 2 -12.57 16.40 -27.85
C VAL A 2 -13.27 16.59 -26.51
N LEU A 3 -14.05 15.62 -26.05
CA LEU A 3 -14.45 15.52 -24.64
C LEU A 3 -15.12 14.16 -24.37
N HIS A 4 -14.32 13.16 -24.00
CA HIS A 4 -14.80 12.01 -23.22
C HIS A 4 -13.62 11.33 -22.52
N VAL A 5 -13.08 12.00 -21.51
CA VAL A 5 -12.28 11.34 -20.46
C VAL A 5 -12.94 11.71 -19.14
N LEU A 6 -14.12 11.12 -18.92
CA LEU A 6 -14.84 11.24 -17.67
C LEU A 6 -14.28 10.20 -16.68
N LEU A 7 -13.45 10.69 -15.75
CA LEU A 7 -13.41 10.32 -14.34
C LEU A 7 -13.62 8.83 -13.99
N MET A 8 -12.52 8.07 -13.95
CA MET A 8 -12.40 6.83 -13.15
C MET A 8 -11.37 7.00 -12.02
N PHE A 9 -11.49 8.08 -11.23
CA PHE A 9 -10.70 8.27 -10.01
C PHE A 9 -11.62 8.35 -8.79
N LEU A 10 -12.40 7.31 -8.55
CA LEU A 10 -13.17 7.15 -7.32
C LEU A 10 -13.09 5.68 -6.87
N SER A 11 -12.16 5.41 -5.94
CA SER A 11 -11.98 4.23 -5.07
C SER A 11 -10.47 4.04 -4.87
N SER A 12 -9.85 4.11 -3.71
CA SER A 12 -10.33 4.03 -2.34
C SER A 12 -9.27 4.64 -1.43
N HIS A 13 -9.72 5.29 -0.35
CA HIS A 13 -9.12 5.39 0.97
C HIS A 13 -7.60 5.18 1.10
N ALA A 14 -6.92 6.18 1.70
CA ALA A 14 -5.76 5.92 2.54
C ALA A 14 -6.09 4.73 3.44
N MET A 15 -5.55 3.53 3.13
CA MET A 15 -5.78 2.37 3.96
C MET A 15 -4.73 2.39 5.06
N PRO A 16 -5.11 2.62 6.34
CA PRO A 16 -4.22 2.29 7.42
C PRO A 16 -3.91 0.80 7.35
N GLU A 17 -2.68 0.49 7.71
CA GLU A 17 -2.12 -0.85 7.74
C GLU A 17 -3.10 -1.87 8.33
N GLN A 18 -3.63 -2.78 7.51
CA GLN A 18 -4.44 -3.90 7.99
C GLN A 18 -3.51 -4.87 8.71
N HIS A 19 -3.30 -4.63 10.01
CA HIS A 19 -2.54 -5.53 10.87
C HIS A 19 -3.35 -6.81 11.12
N HIS A 20 -3.25 -7.78 10.20
CA HIS A 20 -3.78 -9.12 10.42
C HIS A 20 -2.90 -9.86 11.44
N LYS A 21 -3.53 -10.43 12.48
CA LYS A 21 -2.85 -11.29 13.45
C LYS A 21 -2.50 -12.62 12.79
N TYR A 22 -1.29 -12.74 12.27
CA TYR A 22 -0.75 -14.03 11.85
C TYR A 22 -0.36 -14.84 13.09
N HIS A 23 -0.88 -16.07 13.20
CA HIS A 23 -0.42 -17.04 14.18
C HIS A 23 0.99 -17.51 13.81
N ARG A 24 2.00 -16.80 14.30
CA ARG A 24 3.39 -17.25 14.19
C ARG A 24 3.69 -18.30 15.23
N HIS A 25 4.56 -19.21 14.86
CA HIS A 25 5.14 -20.11 15.83
C HIS A 25 5.99 -19.29 16.81
N PRO A 26 5.81 -19.45 18.15
CA PRO A 26 6.45 -18.60 19.16
C PRO A 26 7.98 -18.64 19.12
N ALA A 27 8.58 -19.71 18.62
CA ALA A 27 10.03 -19.87 18.53
C ALA A 27 10.70 -19.12 17.36
N LYS A 28 9.96 -18.51 16.44
CA LYS A 28 10.56 -17.74 15.33
C LYS A 28 10.53 -16.24 15.65
N PRO A 29 11.68 -15.55 15.63
CA PRO A 29 11.70 -14.11 15.87
C PRO A 29 10.87 -13.38 14.81
N ILE A 30 10.26 -12.27 15.21
CA ILE A 30 9.52 -11.41 14.31
C ILE A 30 10.52 -10.70 13.40
N ARG A 31 10.58 -11.10 12.14
CA ARG A 31 11.33 -10.36 11.13
C ARG A 31 10.52 -9.15 10.68
N THR A 32 11.12 -7.98 10.76
CA THR A 32 10.48 -6.71 10.38
C THR A 32 10.68 -6.41 8.90
N LEU A 33 9.88 -5.50 8.37
CA LEU A 33 10.07 -4.97 7.02
C LEU A 33 11.41 -4.23 6.91
N GLN A 34 11.84 -3.54 7.97
CA GLN A 34 13.15 -2.88 8.01
C GLN A 34 14.30 -3.88 7.88
N ASP A 35 14.24 -5.04 8.55
CA ASP A 35 15.28 -6.07 8.42
C ASP A 35 15.40 -6.55 6.97
N ALA A 36 14.26 -6.80 6.32
CA ALA A 36 14.24 -7.19 4.91
C ALA A 36 14.77 -6.10 3.96
N ALA A 37 14.57 -4.82 4.31
CA ALA A 37 15.10 -3.69 3.56
C ALA A 37 16.63 -3.56 3.73
N ASN A 38 17.15 -3.79 4.94
CA ASN A 38 18.60 -3.79 5.20
C ASN A 38 19.32 -4.91 4.44
N ASP A 39 18.62 -6.01 4.17
CA ASP A 39 19.12 -7.17 3.44
C ASP A 39 18.85 -7.11 1.92
N ASP A 40 18.40 -5.97 1.39
CA ASP A 40 18.04 -5.75 -0.03
C ASP A 40 17.07 -6.81 -0.61
N GLN A 41 16.13 -7.26 0.22
CA GLN A 41 15.23 -8.35 -0.16
C GLN A 41 14.03 -7.90 -0.97
N ILE A 42 13.47 -8.87 -1.68
CA ILE A 42 12.28 -8.75 -2.50
C ILE A 42 11.10 -9.36 -1.74
N ILE A 43 10.03 -8.58 -1.63
CA ILE A 43 8.75 -9.00 -1.07
C ILE A 43 7.85 -9.46 -2.22
N VAL A 44 7.67 -10.78 -2.32
CA VAL A 44 6.83 -11.44 -3.32
C VAL A 44 5.44 -11.60 -2.75
N VAL A 45 4.45 -10.99 -3.39
CA VAL A 45 3.05 -11.00 -2.96
C VAL A 45 2.21 -11.71 -4.00
N ARG A 46 1.43 -12.70 -3.57
CA ARG A 46 0.55 -13.48 -4.44
C ARG A 46 -0.88 -13.47 -3.92
N CYS A 47 -1.83 -13.19 -4.80
CA CYS A 47 -3.25 -13.38 -4.52
C CYS A 47 -3.65 -14.82 -4.87
N GLY A 48 -4.14 -15.58 -3.90
CA GLY A 48 -4.67 -16.94 -4.10
C GLY A 48 -5.95 -16.98 -4.94
N LEU A 49 -6.75 -15.90 -4.91
CA LEU A 49 -8.02 -15.80 -5.64
C LEU A 49 -7.81 -15.53 -7.13
N CYS A 50 -7.19 -14.39 -7.48
CA CYS A 50 -7.01 -13.98 -8.88
C CYS A 50 -5.63 -14.34 -9.46
N ARG A 51 -4.81 -15.07 -8.70
CA ARG A 51 -3.47 -15.59 -9.07
C ARG A 51 -2.44 -14.52 -9.47
N ARG A 52 -2.71 -13.24 -9.19
CA ARG A 52 -1.78 -12.13 -9.48
C ARG A 52 -0.56 -12.23 -8.57
N LEU A 53 0.62 -12.06 -9.17
CA LEU A 53 1.91 -12.04 -8.49
C LEU A 53 2.55 -10.67 -8.70
N ILE A 54 3.03 -10.06 -7.62
CA ILE A 54 3.70 -8.76 -7.63
C ILE A 54 4.94 -8.84 -6.76
N ASN A 55 6.06 -8.33 -7.27
CA ASN A 55 7.31 -8.23 -6.52
C ASN A 55 7.52 -6.76 -6.14
N TYR A 56 7.87 -6.52 -4.88
CA TYR A 56 8.24 -5.21 -4.38
C TYR A 56 9.66 -5.26 -3.82
N LEU A 57 10.40 -4.15 -3.93
CA LEU A 57 11.64 -3.99 -3.19
C LEU A 57 11.31 -3.60 -1.76
N ALA A 58 11.94 -4.25 -0.77
CA ALA A 58 11.69 -3.93 0.63
C ALA A 58 12.06 -2.47 0.97
N THR A 59 13.13 -1.94 0.37
CA THR A 59 13.56 -0.54 0.49
C THR A 59 12.52 0.46 -0.02
N ASP A 60 11.71 0.07 -1.01
CA ASP A 60 10.64 0.92 -1.55
C ASP A 60 9.41 0.88 -0.62
N LEU A 61 9.15 -0.27 0.01
CA LEU A 61 8.01 -0.43 0.93
C LEU A 61 8.20 0.30 2.26
N VAL A 62 9.42 0.35 2.82
CA VAL A 62 9.69 1.08 4.07
C VAL A 62 9.48 2.59 3.95
N GLN A 63 9.50 3.14 2.74
CA GLN A 63 9.21 4.56 2.51
C GLN A 63 7.72 4.89 2.61
N VAL A 64 6.84 3.88 2.52
CA VAL A 64 5.38 4.05 2.46
C VAL A 64 4.68 3.40 3.66
N LEU A 65 5.27 2.38 4.26
CA LEU A 65 4.69 1.58 5.34
C LEU A 65 5.52 1.69 6.62
N ASN A 66 4.93 1.33 7.77
CA ASN A 66 5.64 1.28 9.03
C ASN A 66 6.83 0.29 8.95
N PRO A 67 8.09 0.70 9.18
CA PRO A 67 9.25 -0.18 9.07
C PRO A 67 9.27 -1.35 10.07
N HIS A 68 8.68 -1.17 11.25
CA HIS A 68 8.65 -2.18 12.31
C HIS A 68 7.57 -3.25 12.10
N ARG A 69 6.77 -3.12 11.05
CA ARG A 69 5.74 -4.09 10.73
C ARG A 69 6.35 -5.45 10.41
N PRO A 70 5.62 -6.54 10.64
CA PRO A 70 6.04 -7.84 10.16
C PRO A 70 6.19 -7.90 8.65
N VAL A 71 7.25 -8.53 8.17
CA VAL A 71 7.51 -8.68 6.74
C VAL A 71 6.49 -9.59 6.04
N ASP A 72 5.95 -10.59 6.74
CA ASP A 72 5.00 -11.58 6.20
C ASP A 72 3.59 -11.01 5.99
N ALA A 73 3.31 -9.80 6.48
CA ALA A 73 2.02 -9.16 6.27
C ALA A 73 1.96 -8.55 4.86
N PRO A 74 0.86 -8.72 4.10
CA PRO A 74 0.72 -8.13 2.77
C PRO A 74 0.74 -6.61 2.88
N PRO A 75 1.50 -5.91 2.01
CA PRO A 75 1.61 -4.45 2.07
C PRO A 75 0.29 -3.77 1.68
N PHE A 76 -0.45 -4.34 0.72
CA PHE A 76 -1.70 -3.82 0.19
C PHE A 76 -2.66 -4.96 -0.16
N ALA A 77 -3.95 -4.66 -0.24
CA ALA A 77 -4.94 -5.55 -0.84
C ALA A 77 -4.63 -5.82 -2.32
N CYS A 78 -5.20 -6.89 -2.88
CA CYS A 78 -4.95 -7.22 -4.28
C CYS A 78 -5.41 -6.09 -5.21
N SER A 79 -4.51 -5.56 -6.05
CA SER A 79 -4.83 -4.48 -6.98
C SER A 79 -5.81 -4.86 -8.11
N ARG A 80 -6.17 -6.14 -8.24
CA ARG A 80 -7.12 -6.63 -9.25
C ARG A 80 -8.50 -6.93 -8.67
N CYS A 81 -8.56 -7.71 -7.58
CA CYS A 81 -9.83 -8.13 -6.99
C CYS A 81 -10.18 -7.40 -5.68
N GLY A 82 -9.28 -6.58 -5.14
CA GLY A 82 -9.50 -5.78 -3.92
C GLY A 82 -9.50 -6.57 -2.61
N LYS A 83 -9.35 -7.90 -2.63
CA LYS A 83 -9.37 -8.74 -1.42
C LYS A 83 -7.98 -8.86 -0.77
N ALA A 84 -7.93 -8.82 0.55
CA ALA A 84 -6.71 -8.98 1.35
C ALA A 84 -6.56 -10.38 1.95
N ASP A 85 -7.67 -11.07 2.25
CA ASP A 85 -7.66 -12.37 2.96
C ASP A 85 -6.97 -13.50 2.20
N TYR A 86 -6.92 -13.40 0.87
CA TYR A 86 -6.31 -14.39 -0.01
C TYR A 86 -4.86 -14.04 -0.38
N MET A 87 -4.22 -13.12 0.32
CA MET A 87 -2.87 -12.67 0.01
C MET A 87 -1.84 -13.49 0.78
N SER A 88 -0.86 -14.05 0.06
CA SER A 88 0.31 -14.70 0.66
C SER A 88 1.56 -13.91 0.33
N VAL A 89 2.46 -13.80 1.31
CA VAL A 89 3.73 -13.08 1.18
C VAL A 89 4.89 -14.05 1.33
N GLN A 90 5.91 -13.88 0.50
CA GLN A 90 7.20 -14.56 0.62
C GLN A 90 8.33 -13.54 0.51
N VAL A 91 9.38 -13.77 1.28
CA VAL A 91 10.58 -12.95 1.27
C VAL A 91 11.66 -13.70 0.51
N LYS A 92 12.25 -13.07 -0.49
CA LYS A 92 13.28 -13.66 -1.35
C LYS A 92 14.50 -12.75 -1.40
N THR A 93 15.69 -13.32 -1.21
CA THR A 93 16.94 -12.64 -1.54
C THR A 93 17.16 -12.72 -3.07
N PRO A 94 17.44 -11.60 -3.75
CA PRO A 94 17.69 -11.61 -5.19
C PRO A 94 18.89 -12.48 -5.55
N SER A 95 18.76 -13.24 -6.64
CA SER A 95 19.84 -14.04 -7.22
C SER A 95 20.37 -13.39 -8.50
N ILE A 96 21.56 -13.80 -8.95
CA ILE A 96 22.18 -13.26 -10.19
C ILE A 96 21.25 -13.36 -11.40
N GLY A 97 20.48 -14.45 -11.52
CA GLY A 97 19.53 -14.65 -12.62
C GLY A 97 18.26 -13.79 -12.54
N ASP A 98 18.00 -13.10 -11.44
CA ASP A 98 16.84 -12.20 -11.32
C ASP A 98 17.09 -10.84 -11.97
N TYR A 99 18.35 -10.39 -12.03
CA TYR A 99 18.72 -9.10 -12.61
C TYR A 99 18.41 -9.08 -14.10
N GLY A 100 17.61 -8.11 -14.54
CA GLY A 100 17.16 -7.97 -15.94
C GLY A 100 15.96 -8.84 -16.32
N HIS A 101 15.56 -9.80 -15.49
CA HIS A 101 14.46 -10.73 -15.79
C HIS A 101 13.28 -10.61 -14.84
N LEU A 102 13.52 -10.26 -13.57
CA LEU A 102 12.48 -10.13 -12.57
C LEU A 102 11.81 -8.75 -12.63
N VAL A 103 10.52 -8.74 -12.94
CA VAL A 103 9.72 -7.50 -12.92
C VAL A 103 9.42 -7.11 -11.47
N ILE A 104 9.91 -5.94 -11.05
CA ILE A 104 9.67 -5.35 -9.72
C ILE A 104 8.83 -4.09 -9.86
N ARG A 105 7.83 -3.93 -8.98
CA ARG A 105 7.04 -2.71 -8.86
C ARG A 105 7.81 -1.69 -8.01
N ARG A 106 8.45 -0.74 -8.69
CA ARG A 106 9.23 0.33 -8.05
C ARG A 106 8.37 1.49 -7.56
N LEU A 107 8.80 2.12 -6.48
CA LEU A 107 8.23 3.38 -6.02
C LEU A 107 8.74 4.52 -6.93
N LEU A 108 7.83 5.18 -7.65
CA LEU A 108 8.17 6.27 -8.58
C LEU A 108 7.99 7.67 -7.98
N GLY A 109 7.33 7.75 -6.84
CA GLY A 109 7.03 9.00 -6.17
C GLY A 109 5.87 8.83 -5.20
N ILE A 110 5.87 9.62 -4.13
CA ILE A 110 4.81 9.65 -3.13
C ILE A 110 4.02 10.94 -3.32
N ARG A 111 2.70 10.82 -3.48
CA ARG A 111 1.77 11.95 -3.46
C ARG A 111 0.95 11.85 -2.18
N SER A 112 1.21 12.73 -1.22
CA SER A 112 0.45 12.81 0.03
C SER A 112 -0.65 13.87 -0.11
N VAL A 113 -1.89 13.50 0.18
CA VAL A 113 -3.00 14.45 0.35
C VAL A 113 -3.59 14.18 1.72
N SER A 114 -3.58 15.19 2.58
CA SER A 114 -4.06 15.13 3.94
C SER A 114 -4.78 16.43 4.21
N GLU A 115 -6.11 16.37 4.34
CA GLU A 115 -6.91 17.54 4.68
C GLU A 115 -7.45 17.36 6.09
N TRP A 116 -6.83 18.09 6.99
CA TRP A 116 -7.16 18.15 8.39
C TRP A 116 -7.73 19.55 8.65
N GLY A 117 -8.88 19.62 9.33
CA GLY A 117 -9.52 20.89 9.70
C GLY A 117 -9.46 21.11 11.21
N ASN A 118 -9.20 22.36 11.62
CA ASN A 118 -9.25 22.78 13.03
C ASN A 118 -10.67 23.24 13.39
N LEU A 119 -11.19 22.70 14.48
CA LEU A 119 -12.49 23.01 15.06
C LEU A 119 -12.29 23.20 16.55
N LEU A 120 -13.13 24.01 17.21
CA LEU A 120 -13.19 23.92 18.67
C LEU A 120 -13.64 22.52 19.04
N LEU A 121 -13.13 22.01 20.16
CA LEU A 121 -13.54 20.73 20.69
C LEU A 121 -15.02 20.82 21.06
N GLY A 122 -15.90 20.37 20.17
CA GLY A 122 -17.35 20.51 20.28
C GLY A 122 -18.04 21.23 19.10
N ASP A 123 -17.29 21.89 18.22
CA ASP A 123 -17.81 22.54 17.02
C ASP A 123 -17.92 21.59 15.82
N ASP A 124 -18.88 21.89 14.95
CA ASP A 124 -19.15 21.08 13.76
C ASP A 124 -18.20 21.42 12.60
N ALA A 125 -17.49 20.39 12.12
CA ALA A 125 -16.76 20.38 10.86
C ALA A 125 -17.71 20.63 9.69
N LYS A 126 -17.78 21.84 9.13
CA LYS A 126 -18.53 22.05 7.88
C LYS A 126 -17.59 21.95 6.66
N PRO A 127 -17.63 20.84 5.89
CA PRO A 127 -16.81 20.72 4.70
C PRO A 127 -17.30 21.70 3.63
N GLY A 128 -16.40 22.60 3.19
CA GLY A 128 -16.47 23.36 1.95
C GLY A 128 -17.82 24.00 1.55
N SER A 129 -18.10 25.22 1.99
CA SER A 129 -19.02 26.09 1.25
C SER A 129 -18.27 26.77 0.10
N GLY A 130 -18.25 26.12 -1.07
CA GLY A 130 -17.89 26.80 -2.31
C GLY A 130 -18.95 27.87 -2.61
N SER A 131 -18.72 29.11 -2.17
CA SER A 131 -19.59 30.25 -2.50
C SER A 131 -19.38 30.70 -3.95
N GLY A 132 -19.85 29.88 -4.88
CA GLY A 132 -20.06 30.24 -6.28
C GLY A 132 -21.55 30.29 -6.57
N ALA A 133 -22.20 31.44 -6.33
CA ALA A 133 -23.53 31.72 -6.86
C ALA A 133 -23.79 33.23 -6.93
N GLY A 134 -23.19 33.89 -7.92
CA GLY A 134 -23.84 35.04 -8.54
C GLY A 134 -25.04 34.54 -9.32
N ARG A 135 -26.24 34.99 -8.96
CA ARG A 135 -27.43 34.92 -9.83
C ARG A 135 -28.28 36.16 -9.55
N LYS A 136 -28.16 37.10 -10.49
CA LYS A 136 -29.08 38.16 -10.95
C LYS A 136 -29.98 38.82 -9.91
#